data_AF-A0A7S2J1Y8-F1
#
_entry.id   AF-A0A7S2J1Y8-F1
#
_cell.length_a   1.000
_cell.length_b   1.000
_cell.length_c   1.000
_cell.angle_alpha   90.00
_cell.angle_beta   90.00
_cell.angle_gamma   90.00
#
_symmetry.space_group_name_H-M   'P 1'
#
loop_
_entity.id
_entity.type
_entity.pdbx_description
1 polymer ?
#
loop_
_entity_poly.entity_id
_entity_poly.type
_entity_poly.pdbx_seq_one_letter_code
_entity_poly.pdbx_strand_id
1 'polypeptide(L)'
;AGRPMLARGAGVRPAVPEQPLKEGPSAEELTIPTDVLQAASSTKLVSLVQQSQSHRISVTEAFENLFEHLVTGGRADEYAALCDRFKARFDVITGNLEGAAARLATAEPALAAMVRSVNVDEAKRLDLQMELQVVRQRLSLAEAGSDDAVGG
;
A
#
# COMPACT_ATOMS: atom_id res chain seq x y z
N ALA A 1 32.04 -15.06 -48.99
CA ALA A 1 31.81 -15.94 -47.83
C ALA A 1 31.52 -15.07 -46.61
N GLY A 2 30.25 -15.03 -46.19
CA GLY A 2 29.78 -14.17 -45.08
C GLY A 2 30.18 -14.76 -43.73
N ARG A 3 30.65 -13.92 -42.81
CA ARG A 3 30.92 -14.28 -41.41
C ARG A 3 29.63 -14.06 -40.60
N PRO A 4 29.26 -14.98 -39.70
CA PRO A 4 27.99 -14.93 -38.99
C PRO A 4 27.98 -13.89 -37.86
N MET A 5 26.75 -13.43 -37.61
CA MET A 5 26.32 -12.41 -36.67
C MET A 5 26.70 -12.67 -35.21
N LEU A 6 26.87 -11.55 -34.50
CA LEU A 6 26.95 -11.42 -33.06
C LEU A 6 25.75 -12.11 -32.39
N ALA A 7 26.01 -13.13 -31.56
CA ALA A 7 25.01 -13.68 -30.66
C ALA A 7 24.67 -12.64 -29.60
N ARG A 8 23.51 -12.02 -29.83
CA ARG A 8 22.70 -11.17 -28.97
C ARG A 8 22.85 -11.56 -27.49
N GLY A 9 23.33 -10.60 -26.69
CA GLY A 9 23.45 -10.76 -25.25
C GLY A 9 22.14 -11.19 -24.62
N ALA A 10 22.11 -12.42 -24.11
CA ALA A 10 21.16 -12.82 -23.09
C ALA A 10 21.52 -12.03 -21.83
N GLY A 11 20.90 -10.86 -21.67
CA GLY A 11 20.98 -10.11 -20.43
C GLY A 11 20.55 -11.03 -19.30
N VAL A 12 21.48 -11.32 -18.40
CA VAL A 12 21.19 -11.97 -17.12
C VAL A 12 20.10 -11.13 -16.46
N ARG A 13 18.89 -11.69 -16.32
CA ARG A 13 17.85 -11.06 -15.51
C ARG A 13 18.46 -10.92 -14.10
N PRO A 14 18.53 -9.70 -13.53
CA PRO A 14 19.07 -9.55 -12.18
C PRO A 14 18.30 -10.46 -11.24
N ALA A 15 19.03 -11.31 -10.51
CA ALA A 15 18.45 -12.19 -9.51
C ALA A 15 17.75 -11.32 -8.46
N VAL A 16 16.45 -11.53 -8.29
CA VAL A 16 15.65 -10.86 -7.27
C VAL A 16 16.27 -11.21 -5.90
N PRO A 17 16.50 -10.24 -5.00
CA PRO A 17 17.03 -10.55 -3.68
C PRO A 17 16.06 -11.47 -2.92
N GLU A 18 16.51 -12.67 -2.53
CA GLU A 18 15.75 -13.67 -1.77
C GLU A 18 15.53 -13.28 -0.28
N GLN A 19 15.50 -11.99 0.05
CA GLN A 19 15.12 -11.61 1.42
C GLN A 19 13.59 -11.68 1.53
N PRO A 20 13.03 -12.36 2.55
CA PRO A 20 11.60 -12.34 2.76
C PRO A 20 11.16 -10.88 2.99
N LEU A 21 10.39 -10.36 2.05
CA LEU A 21 9.87 -9.00 2.10
C LEU A 21 9.01 -8.87 3.35
N LYS A 22 9.39 -7.94 4.23
CA LYS A 22 8.67 -7.72 5.47
C LYS A 22 7.38 -6.98 5.17
N GLU A 23 6.25 -7.57 5.54
CA GLU A 23 4.92 -6.94 5.41
C GLU A 23 4.66 -5.82 6.44
N GLY A 24 5.65 -5.47 7.26
CA GLY A 24 5.49 -4.49 8.34
C GLY A 24 4.59 -5.01 9.47
N PRO A 25 4.12 -4.12 10.35
CA PRO A 25 3.25 -4.48 11.47
C PRO A 25 1.90 -5.02 10.98
N SER A 26 1.33 -5.92 11.77
CA SER A 26 -0.03 -6.46 11.61
C SER A 26 -1.10 -5.43 11.95
N ALA A 27 -2.34 -5.67 11.51
CA ALA A 27 -3.49 -4.84 11.87
C ALA A 27 -3.71 -4.75 13.39
N GLU A 28 -3.46 -5.84 14.12
CA GLU A 28 -3.57 -5.88 15.58
C GLU A 28 -2.52 -4.99 16.25
N GLU A 29 -1.26 -5.03 15.80
CA GLU A 29 -0.19 -4.17 16.32
C GLU A 29 -0.40 -2.68 16.01
N LEU A 30 -1.15 -2.36 14.95
CA LEU A 30 -1.50 -1.01 14.57
C LEU A 30 -2.69 -0.44 15.37
N THR A 31 -3.47 -1.29 16.03
CA THR A 31 -4.72 -0.89 16.69
C THR A 31 -4.43 -0.06 17.93
N ILE A 32 -5.06 1.12 18.03
CA ILE A 32 -5.06 1.91 19.27
C ILE A 32 -6.33 1.54 20.04
N PRO A 33 -6.20 0.99 21.27
CA PRO A 33 -7.36 0.63 22.08
C PRO A 33 -8.29 1.83 22.34
N THR A 34 -9.60 1.58 22.33
CA THR A 34 -10.61 2.64 22.49
C THR A 34 -10.50 3.35 23.84
N ASP A 35 -10.20 2.64 24.91
CA ASP A 35 -9.96 3.19 26.25
C ASP A 35 -8.77 4.16 26.26
N VAL A 36 -7.69 3.84 25.52
CA VAL A 36 -6.54 4.74 25.34
C VAL A 36 -6.96 6.03 24.62
N LEU A 37 -7.76 5.93 23.55
CA LEU A 37 -8.27 7.11 22.84
C LEU A 37 -9.18 7.97 23.72
N GLN A 38 -10.05 7.36 24.52
CA GLN A 38 -11.00 8.08 25.38
C GLN A 38 -10.31 8.84 26.52
N ALA A 39 -9.29 8.21 27.13
CA ALA A 39 -8.53 8.78 28.25
C ALA A 39 -7.43 9.76 27.82
N ALA A 40 -7.09 9.82 26.53
CA ALA A 40 -6.01 10.67 26.04
C ALA A 40 -6.32 12.17 26.15
N SER A 41 -5.32 12.95 26.56
CA SER A 41 -5.33 14.41 26.46
C SER A 41 -5.20 14.87 25.00
N SER A 42 -5.55 16.13 24.70
CA SER A 42 -5.41 16.70 23.36
C SER A 42 -3.98 16.51 22.80
N THR A 43 -2.94 16.80 23.59
CA THR A 43 -1.54 16.59 23.18
C THR A 43 -1.24 15.12 22.88
N LYS A 44 -1.76 14.19 23.69
CA LYS A 44 -1.58 12.76 23.44
C LYS A 44 -2.32 12.32 22.17
N LEU A 45 -3.52 12.84 21.92
CA LEU A 45 -4.27 12.59 20.69
C LEU A 45 -3.51 13.07 19.45
N VAL A 46 -2.89 14.26 19.50
CA VAL A 46 -2.03 14.73 18.40
C VAL A 46 -0.86 13.78 18.14
N SER A 47 -0.20 13.31 19.20
CA SER A 47 0.89 12.32 19.09
C SER A 47 0.40 10.99 18.49
N LEU A 48 -0.78 10.51 18.87
CA LEU A 48 -1.38 9.29 18.31
C LEU A 48 -1.77 9.46 16.83
N VAL A 49 -2.24 10.65 16.43
CA VAL A 49 -2.47 10.99 15.02
C VAL A 49 -1.16 10.94 14.24
N GLN A 50 -0.10 11.57 14.73
CA GLN A 50 1.22 11.55 14.09
C GLN A 50 1.77 10.12 13.96
N GLN A 51 1.64 9.32 15.02
CA GLN A 51 2.03 7.91 15.00
C GLN A 51 1.24 7.12 13.95
N SER A 52 -0.08 7.31 13.88
CA SER A 52 -0.95 6.63 12.90
C SER A 52 -0.59 7.01 11.46
N GLN A 53 -0.22 8.28 11.22
CA GLN A 53 0.27 8.73 9.91
C GLN A 53 1.64 8.14 9.57
N SER A 54 2.56 8.07 10.54
CA SER A 54 3.85 7.40 10.32
C SER A 54 3.66 5.93 9.95
N HIS A 55 2.74 5.23 10.62
CA HIS A 55 2.39 3.86 10.27
C HIS A 55 1.79 3.75 8.87
N ARG A 56 0.92 4.70 8.46
CA ARG A 56 0.36 4.74 7.09
C ARG A 56 1.44 4.79 6.03
N ILE A 57 2.45 5.65 6.22
CA ILE A 57 3.58 5.78 5.30
C ILE A 57 4.32 4.44 5.20
N SER A 58 4.71 3.86 6.34
CA SER A 58 5.44 2.57 6.35
C SER A 58 4.63 1.41 5.75
N VAL A 59 3.31 1.36 5.99
CA VAL A 59 2.43 0.35 5.39
C VAL A 59 2.30 0.56 3.88
N THR A 60 2.26 1.81 3.40
CA THR A 60 2.23 2.14 1.97
C THR A 60 3.53 1.71 1.28
N GLU A 61 4.69 2.02 1.87
CA GLU A 61 6.00 1.60 1.35
C GLU A 61 6.11 0.07 1.29
N ALA A 62 5.66 -0.64 2.32
CA ALA A 62 5.66 -2.10 2.33
C ALA A 62 4.73 -2.69 1.24
N PHE A 63 3.54 -2.12 1.06
CA PHE A 63 2.61 -2.51 0.01
C PHE A 63 3.22 -2.31 -1.38
N GLU A 64 3.77 -1.14 -1.66
CA GLU A 64 4.36 -0.81 -2.96
C GLU A 64 5.54 -1.73 -3.30
N ASN A 65 6.43 -1.97 -2.33
CA ASN A 65 7.56 -2.89 -2.50
C ASN A 65 7.09 -4.33 -2.79
N LEU A 66 6.11 -4.84 -2.04
CA LEU A 66 5.57 -6.19 -2.24
C LEU A 66 4.87 -6.30 -3.59
N PHE A 67 4.09 -5.28 -3.96
CA PHE A 67 3.40 -5.24 -5.23
C PHE A 67 4.40 -5.27 -6.41
N GLU A 68 5.46 -4.47 -6.36
CA GLU A 68 6.51 -4.46 -7.38
C GLU A 68 7.17 -5.84 -7.54
N HIS A 69 7.38 -6.57 -6.45
CA HIS A 69 7.91 -7.93 -6.52
C HIS A 69 6.95 -8.91 -7.17
N LEU A 70 5.64 -8.82 -6.88
CA LEU A 70 4.66 -9.67 -7.55
C LEU A 70 4.56 -9.34 -9.05
N VAL A 71 4.64 -8.06 -9.43
CA VAL A 71 4.70 -7.60 -10.83
C VAL A 71 5.94 -8.15 -11.53
N THR A 72 7.11 -7.98 -10.94
CA THR A 72 8.38 -8.45 -11.51
C THR A 72 8.42 -9.96 -11.65
N GLY A 73 7.80 -10.68 -10.69
CA GLY A 73 7.67 -12.14 -10.70
C GLY A 73 6.55 -12.68 -11.59
N GLY A 74 5.70 -11.83 -12.17
CA GLY A 74 4.54 -12.26 -12.97
C GLY A 74 3.44 -12.98 -12.18
N ARG A 75 3.39 -12.78 -10.86
CA ARG A 75 2.47 -13.47 -9.92
C ARG A 75 1.16 -12.69 -9.75
N ALA A 76 0.46 -12.51 -10.86
CA ALA A 76 -0.72 -11.65 -10.94
C ALA A 76 -1.93 -12.19 -10.14
N ASP A 77 -1.97 -13.50 -9.92
CA ASP A 77 -2.97 -14.21 -9.12
C ASP A 77 -2.91 -13.86 -7.63
N GLU A 78 -1.78 -13.35 -7.14
CA GLU A 78 -1.58 -13.03 -5.72
C GLU A 78 -1.90 -11.58 -5.35
N TYR A 79 -2.22 -10.74 -6.34
CA TYR A 79 -2.47 -9.31 -6.09
C TYR A 79 -3.69 -9.09 -5.21
N ALA A 80 -4.78 -9.82 -5.46
CA ALA A 80 -6.00 -9.71 -4.67
C ALA A 80 -5.73 -10.02 -3.20
N ALA A 81 -4.99 -11.11 -2.94
CA ALA A 81 -4.61 -11.49 -1.59
C ALA A 81 -3.69 -10.45 -0.94
N LEU A 82 -2.79 -9.80 -1.68
CA LEU A 82 -1.96 -8.70 -1.17
C LEU A 82 -2.83 -7.49 -0.79
N CYS A 83 -3.74 -7.08 -1.68
CA CYS A 83 -4.68 -6.00 -1.45
C CYS A 83 -5.53 -6.23 -0.19
N ASP A 84 -6.10 -7.42 -0.02
CA ASP A 84 -6.94 -7.75 1.14
C ASP A 84 -6.15 -7.66 2.47
N ARG A 85 -4.90 -8.17 2.49
CA ARG A 85 -4.04 -8.12 3.67
C ARG A 85 -3.68 -6.68 4.05
N PHE A 86 -3.41 -5.82 3.07
CA PHE A 86 -3.03 -4.43 3.34
C PHE A 86 -4.25 -3.54 3.62
N LYS A 87 -5.40 -3.82 3.00
CA LYS A 87 -6.67 -3.14 3.27
C LYS A 87 -7.00 -3.17 4.76
N ALA A 88 -6.90 -4.33 5.41
CA ALA A 88 -7.15 -4.44 6.85
C ALA A 88 -6.24 -3.53 7.71
N ARG A 89 -4.97 -3.36 7.33
CA ARG A 89 -4.03 -2.46 8.01
C ARG A 89 -4.42 -1.00 7.81
N PHE A 90 -4.77 -0.61 6.59
CA PHE A 90 -5.22 0.74 6.29
C PHE A 90 -6.55 1.08 6.98
N ASP A 91 -7.48 0.13 7.06
CA ASP A 91 -8.77 0.29 7.76
C ASP A 91 -8.55 0.54 9.26
N VAL A 92 -7.64 -0.19 9.91
CA VAL A 92 -7.26 0.07 11.31
C VAL A 92 -6.71 1.47 11.50
N ILE A 93 -5.78 1.89 10.62
CA ILE A 93 -5.18 3.23 10.70
C ILE A 93 -6.25 4.32 10.51
N THR A 94 -7.16 4.13 9.55
CA THR A 94 -8.30 5.03 9.32
C THR A 94 -9.19 5.12 10.55
N GLY A 95 -9.55 3.98 11.16
CA GLY A 95 -10.35 3.94 12.39
C GLY A 95 -9.67 4.64 13.58
N ASN A 96 -8.36 4.47 13.74
CA ASN A 96 -7.57 5.17 14.76
C ASN A 96 -7.65 6.70 14.57
N LEU A 97 -7.48 7.18 13.33
CA LEU A 97 -7.53 8.60 12.99
C LEU A 97 -8.93 9.19 13.20
N GLU A 98 -9.98 8.45 12.83
CA GLU A 98 -11.37 8.84 13.09
C GLU A 98 -11.68 8.92 14.58
N GLY A 99 -11.27 7.92 15.36
CA GLY A 99 -11.43 7.90 16.81
C GLY A 99 -10.70 9.07 17.48
N ALA A 100 -9.46 9.33 17.09
CA ALA A 100 -8.70 10.48 17.59
C ALA A 100 -9.34 11.81 17.20
N ALA A 101 -9.82 11.96 15.96
CA ALA A 101 -10.51 13.16 15.52
C ALA A 101 -11.87 13.37 16.22
N ALA A 102 -12.62 12.30 16.49
CA ALA A 102 -13.86 12.36 17.25
C ALA A 102 -13.60 12.87 18.67
N ARG A 103 -12.51 12.40 19.32
CA ARG A 103 -12.13 12.87 20.65
C ARG A 103 -11.59 14.29 20.66
N LEU A 104 -10.81 14.68 19.64
CA LEU A 104 -10.31 16.04 19.48
C LEU A 104 -11.45 17.03 19.23
N ALA A 105 -12.54 16.64 18.58
CA ALA A 105 -13.63 17.55 18.22
C ALA A 105 -14.28 18.26 19.43
N THR A 106 -14.19 17.68 20.63
CA THR A 106 -14.73 18.31 21.85
C THR A 106 -13.82 19.41 22.42
N ALA A 107 -12.51 19.34 22.16
CA ALA A 107 -11.52 20.23 22.75
C ALA A 107 -10.89 21.17 21.71
N GLU A 108 -10.61 20.67 20.52
CA GLU A 108 -9.91 21.34 19.42
C GLU A 108 -10.62 21.05 18.07
N PRO A 109 -11.78 21.68 17.80
CA PRO A 109 -12.60 21.36 16.63
C PRO A 109 -11.90 21.57 15.28
N ALA A 110 -11.06 22.60 15.17
CA ALA A 110 -10.30 22.89 13.95
C ALA A 110 -9.28 21.78 13.66
N LEU A 111 -8.59 21.30 14.69
CA LEU A 111 -7.63 20.21 14.55
C LEU A 111 -8.32 18.90 14.18
N ALA A 112 -9.46 18.60 14.81
CA ALA A 112 -10.28 17.46 14.45
C ALA A 112 -10.73 17.50 12.97
N ALA A 113 -11.15 18.66 12.48
CA ALA A 113 -11.54 18.84 11.08
C ALA A 113 -10.37 18.59 10.12
N MET A 114 -9.18 19.10 10.46
CA MET A 114 -7.96 18.86 9.67
C MET A 114 -7.61 17.37 9.60
N VAL A 115 -7.64 16.66 10.73
CA VAL A 115 -7.36 15.21 10.77
C VAL A 115 -8.35 14.44 9.91
N ARG A 116 -9.66 14.78 9.97
CA ARG A 116 -10.67 14.15 9.13
C ARG A 116 -10.46 14.42 7.65
N SER A 117 -10.17 15.67 7.27
CA SER A 117 -9.95 16.04 5.87
C SER A 117 -8.79 15.25 5.27
N VAL A 118 -7.64 15.23 5.96
CA VAL A 118 -6.47 14.47 5.52
C VAL A 118 -6.79 12.98 5.44
N ASN A 119 -7.49 12.44 6.43
CA ASN A 119 -7.85 11.02 6.43
C ASN A 119 -8.73 10.65 5.23
N VAL A 120 -9.72 11.48 4.89
CA VAL A 120 -10.61 11.28 3.74
C VAL A 120 -9.83 11.35 2.42
N ASP A 121 -8.96 12.35 2.25
CA ASP A 121 -8.19 12.51 1.02
C ASP A 121 -7.20 11.37 0.81
N GLU A 122 -6.57 10.90 1.88
CA GLU A 122 -5.69 9.74 1.85
C GLU A 122 -6.44 8.42 1.57
N ALA A 123 -7.64 8.23 2.13
CA ALA A 123 -8.45 7.06 1.83
C ALA A 123 -8.80 6.99 0.34
N LYS A 124 -9.20 8.13 -0.25
CA LYS A 124 -9.43 8.24 -1.71
C LYS A 124 -8.16 7.97 -2.51
N ARG A 125 -7.01 8.51 -2.08
CA ARG A 125 -5.72 8.28 -2.72
C ARG A 125 -5.38 6.79 -2.73
N LEU A 126 -5.60 6.10 -1.61
CA LEU A 126 -5.37 4.67 -1.48
C LEU A 126 -6.29 3.86 -2.39
N ASP A 127 -7.60 4.14 -2.39
CA ASP A 127 -8.55 3.45 -3.27
C ASP A 127 -8.15 3.61 -4.74
N LEU A 128 -7.83 4.83 -5.17
CA LEU A 128 -7.34 5.12 -6.52
C LEU A 128 -6.03 4.39 -6.84
N GLN A 129 -5.10 4.30 -5.89
CA GLN A 129 -3.84 3.55 -6.08
C GLN A 129 -4.10 2.05 -6.27
N MET A 130 -4.98 1.46 -5.46
CA MET A 130 -5.34 0.04 -5.58
C MET A 130 -6.04 -0.22 -6.93
N GLU A 131 -6.95 0.65 -7.35
CA GLU A 131 -7.61 0.56 -8.66
C GLU A 131 -6.62 0.70 -9.84
N LEU A 132 -5.70 1.68 -9.79
CA LEU A 132 -4.69 1.88 -10.82
C LEU A 132 -3.81 0.64 -11.00
N GLN A 133 -3.49 -0.04 -9.91
CA GLN A 133 -2.68 -1.26 -9.94
C GLN A 133 -3.44 -2.43 -10.59
N VAL A 134 -4.74 -2.58 -10.33
CA VAL A 134 -5.59 -3.55 -11.05
C VAL A 134 -5.69 -3.22 -12.55
N VAL A 135 -5.79 -1.94 -12.91
CA VAL A 135 -5.82 -1.52 -14.32
C VAL A 135 -4.49 -1.83 -15.01
N ARG A 136 -3.35 -1.53 -14.37
CA ARG A 136 -2.01 -1.89 -14.89
C ARG A 136 -1.84 -3.38 -15.10
N GLN A 137 -2.37 -4.21 -14.18
CA GLN A 137 -2.40 -5.67 -14.34
C GLN A 137 -3.16 -6.08 -15.60
N ARG A 138 -4.38 -5.56 -15.80
CA ARG A 138 -5.20 -5.90 -16.97
C ARG A 138 -4.52 -5.49 -18.28
N LEU A 139 -3.86 -4.34 -18.29
CA LEU A 139 -3.11 -3.88 -19.47
C LEU A 139 -1.91 -4.79 -19.76
N SER A 140 -1.12 -5.14 -18.74
CA SER A 140 0.02 -6.06 -18.88
C SER A 140 -0.38 -7.44 -19.39
N LEU A 141 -1.53 -7.97 -18.93
CA LEU A 141 -2.07 -9.25 -19.42
C LEU A 141 -2.58 -9.15 -20.87
N ALA A 142 -3.22 -8.04 -21.25
CA ALA A 142 -3.70 -7.82 -22.61
C ALA A 142 -2.55 -7.67 -23.62
N GLU A 143 -1.47 -6.98 -23.24
CA GLU A 143 -0.26 -6.85 -24.06
C GLU A 143 0.45 -8.19 -24.24
N ALA A 144 0.59 -8.99 -23.17
CA ALA A 144 1.16 -10.33 -23.26
C ALA A 144 0.36 -11.28 -24.17
N GLY A 145 -0.99 -11.20 -24.14
CA GLY A 145 -1.84 -12.01 -25.02
C GLY A 145 -1.86 -11.54 -26.48
N SER A 146 -1.42 -10.32 -26.77
CA SER A 146 -1.34 -9.79 -28.14
C SER A 146 -0.07 -10.20 -28.89
N ASP A 147 1.01 -10.53 -28.17
CA ASP A 147 2.28 -10.99 -28.75
C ASP A 147 2.23 -12.47 -29.17
N ASP A 148 1.39 -13.28 -28.52
CA ASP A 148 1.14 -14.69 -28.89
C ASP A 148 0.25 -14.85 -30.14
N ALA A 149 -0.45 -13.79 -30.57
CA ALA A 149 -1.39 -13.85 -31.69
C ALA A 149 -0.76 -13.58 -33.08
N VAL A 150 0.52 -13.20 -33.15
CA VAL A 150 1.22 -12.85 -34.41
C VAL A 150 2.23 -13.94 -34.84
N GLY A 151 2.37 -15.02 -34.06
CA GLY A 151 3.35 -16.10 -34.28
C GLY A 151 2.81 -17.44 -34.80
N GLY A 152 1.58 -17.48 -35.33
CA GLY A 152 0.94 -18.71 -35.87
C GLY A 152 1.06 -18.85 -37.39
#